data_AF-A0A3M1CY62-F1
#
_entry.id   AF-A0A3M1CY62-F1
#
_cell.length_a   1.000
_cell.length_b   1.000
_cell.length_c   1.000
_cell.angle_alpha   90.00
_cell.angle_beta   90.00
_cell.angle_gamma   90.00
#
_symmetry.space_group_name_H-M   'P 1'
#
loop_
_entity.id
_entity.type
_entity.pdbx_description
1 polymer ?
#
loop_
_entity_poly.entity_id
_entity_poly.type
_entity_poly.pdbx_seq_one_letter_code
_entity_poly.pdbx_strand_id
1 'polypeptide(L)'
;LMSSKDVIHSFYVPNFRIKMDVLPNRYTTEWFQATHVGDYNLFCTEYCGKGHSEMIGKVRVLEPEHYAAWLDSNANEGQDLPPAEYGRKLYASKGCVTCHTIDGTVKEAPSFLGLFGETTLLSDGSRVTVDENYVRESILNPRAKVVNGFQPIMPTFQGVLKDRQVDALIAFLKTLSEQEKQAEQKK
;
A
#
# COMPACT_ATOMS: atom_id res chain seq x y z
N LEU A 1 -17.01 12.59 -7.88
CA LEU A 1 -17.41 12.84 -6.47
C LEU A 1 -16.13 12.92 -5.65
N MET A 2 -15.91 14.00 -4.89
CA MET A 2 -14.70 14.24 -4.12
C MET A 2 -15.07 14.69 -2.70
N SER A 3 -14.26 14.31 -1.71
CA SER A 3 -14.33 14.74 -0.32
C SER A 3 -12.93 14.68 0.28
N SER A 4 -12.63 15.56 1.22
CA SER A 4 -11.38 15.47 1.99
C SER A 4 -11.59 14.64 3.26
N LYS A 5 -10.52 14.00 3.73
CA LYS A 5 -10.48 13.26 5.02
C LYS A 5 -9.87 14.09 6.15
N ASP A 6 -9.22 15.21 5.84
CA ASP A 6 -8.45 16.01 6.79
C ASP A 6 -8.78 17.50 6.70
N VAL A 7 -8.09 18.25 5.85
CA VAL A 7 -8.21 19.70 5.65
C VAL A 7 -8.77 20.02 4.27
N ILE A 8 -8.96 21.28 3.94
CA ILE A 8 -9.42 21.68 2.61
C ILE A 8 -8.27 21.47 1.61
N HIS A 9 -8.58 20.85 0.48
CA HIS A 9 -7.72 20.74 -0.70
C HIS A 9 -8.43 21.35 -1.90
N SER A 10 -7.75 21.42 -3.05
CA SER A 10 -8.42 21.79 -4.29
C SER A 10 -7.90 20.98 -5.47
N PHE A 11 -8.82 20.32 -6.19
CA PHE A 11 -8.51 19.53 -7.37
C PHE A 11 -8.39 20.49 -8.55
N TYR A 12 -7.18 20.65 -9.11
CA TYR A 12 -6.95 21.54 -10.25
C TYR A 12 -6.21 20.84 -11.38
N VAL A 13 -6.78 20.91 -12.58
CA VAL A 13 -6.13 20.44 -13.83
C VAL A 13 -6.13 21.59 -14.84
N PRO A 14 -5.03 22.35 -14.95
CA PRO A 14 -4.98 23.58 -15.76
C PRO A 14 -5.39 23.36 -17.22
N ASN A 15 -4.93 22.26 -17.82
CA ASN A 15 -5.20 21.93 -19.22
C ASN A 15 -6.69 21.69 -19.52
N PHE A 16 -7.47 21.34 -18.51
CA PHE A 16 -8.93 21.17 -18.63
C PHE A 16 -9.70 22.36 -18.08
N ARG A 17 -9.00 23.38 -17.53
CA ARG A 17 -9.58 24.58 -16.92
C ARG A 17 -10.60 24.27 -15.83
N ILE A 18 -10.40 23.15 -15.12
CA ILE A 18 -11.25 22.74 -14.01
C ILE A 18 -10.51 22.96 -12.70
N LYS A 19 -11.18 23.60 -11.75
CA LYS A 19 -10.78 23.73 -10.35
C LYS A 19 -12.00 23.51 -9.48
N MET A 20 -11.90 22.60 -8.51
CA MET A 20 -12.96 22.37 -7.54
C MET A 20 -12.36 22.10 -6.17
N ASP A 21 -12.84 22.84 -5.17
CA ASP A 21 -12.37 22.66 -3.81
C ASP A 21 -12.93 21.35 -3.23
N VAL A 22 -12.10 20.66 -2.45
CA VAL A 22 -12.37 19.34 -1.88
C VAL A 22 -12.39 19.53 -0.36
N LEU A 23 -13.59 19.56 0.20
CA LEU A 23 -13.81 19.95 1.59
C LEU A 23 -14.04 18.72 2.49
N PRO A 24 -13.70 18.79 3.79
CA PRO A 24 -14.13 17.80 4.77
C PRO A 24 -15.66 17.82 4.98
N ASN A 25 -16.24 16.67 5.31
CA ASN A 25 -17.65 16.50 5.70
C ASN A 25 -18.70 16.94 4.66
N ARG A 26 -18.31 17.06 3.39
CA ARG A 26 -19.25 17.29 2.29
C ARG A 26 -18.67 16.79 0.98
N TYR A 27 -19.55 16.52 0.03
CA TYR A 27 -19.16 16.11 -1.29
C TYR A 27 -19.16 17.30 -2.25
N THR A 28 -18.12 17.36 -3.09
CA THR A 28 -18.08 18.21 -4.28
C THR A 28 -17.99 17.34 -5.53
N THR A 29 -18.45 17.88 -6.64
CA THR A 29 -18.44 17.22 -7.95
C THR A 29 -17.99 18.22 -9.00
N GLU A 30 -17.21 17.72 -9.94
CA GLU A 30 -16.78 18.47 -11.11
C GLU A 30 -16.89 17.54 -12.32
N TRP A 31 -17.17 18.10 -13.49
CA TRP A 31 -17.28 17.32 -14.72
C TRP A 31 -16.48 17.99 -15.84
N PHE A 32 -15.79 17.17 -16.63
CA PHE A 32 -15.11 17.62 -17.83
C PHE A 32 -15.03 16.48 -18.85
N GLN A 33 -14.83 16.85 -20.10
CA GLN A 33 -14.52 15.92 -21.18
C GLN A 33 -13.09 16.17 -21.66
N ALA A 34 -12.22 15.19 -21.45
CA ALA A 34 -10.89 15.21 -22.05
C ALA A 34 -10.99 14.89 -23.54
N THR A 35 -10.45 15.77 -24.39
CA THR A 35 -10.56 15.65 -25.86
C THR A 35 -9.27 15.22 -26.54
N HIS A 36 -8.16 15.17 -25.80
CA HIS A 36 -6.84 14.84 -26.33
C HIS A 36 -6.15 13.84 -25.40
N VAL A 37 -5.53 12.82 -25.98
CA VAL A 37 -4.71 11.83 -25.27
C VAL A 37 -3.43 12.48 -24.77
N GLY A 38 -3.02 12.13 -23.55
CA GLY A 38 -1.80 12.65 -22.95
C GLY A 38 -1.76 12.58 -21.42
N ASP A 39 -0.61 12.98 -20.88
CA ASP A 39 -0.39 13.14 -19.44
C ASP A 39 -0.51 14.62 -19.06
N TYR A 40 -1.43 14.92 -18.16
CA TYR A 40 -1.72 16.28 -17.70
C TYR A 40 -1.42 16.40 -16.21
N ASN A 41 -0.85 17.53 -15.79
CA ASN A 41 -0.56 17.75 -14.37
C ASN A 41 -1.84 18.06 -13.59
N LEU A 42 -1.93 17.45 -12.42
CA LEU A 42 -2.93 17.75 -11.39
C LEU A 42 -2.21 18.41 -10.22
N PHE A 43 -2.78 19.47 -9.68
CA PHE A 43 -2.22 20.21 -8.56
C PHE A 43 -3.23 20.35 -7.43
N CYS A 44 -2.74 20.31 -6.19
CA CYS A 44 -3.45 20.92 -5.06
C CYS A 44 -3.28 22.44 -5.14
N THR A 45 -4.38 23.20 -5.14
CA THR A 45 -4.36 24.69 -5.19
C THR A 45 -5.06 25.35 -4.00
N GLU A 46 -5.15 24.64 -2.89
CA GLU A 46 -5.55 25.16 -1.59
C GLU A 46 -4.49 24.77 -0.56
N TYR A 47 -4.04 25.73 0.26
CA TYR A 47 -2.93 25.48 1.17
C TYR A 47 -3.33 24.45 2.23
N CYS A 48 -2.80 23.24 2.10
CA CYS A 48 -3.19 22.09 2.91
C CYS A 48 -2.12 21.63 3.93
N GLY A 49 -1.03 22.40 4.07
CA GLY A 49 0.04 22.15 5.05
C GLY A 49 1.44 22.08 4.43
N LYS A 50 2.40 21.49 5.17
CA LYS A 50 3.83 21.51 4.82
C LYS A 50 4.14 20.88 3.45
N GLY A 51 3.45 19.80 3.09
CA GLY A 51 3.62 19.11 1.81
C GLY A 51 2.81 19.69 0.65
N HIS A 52 2.18 20.87 0.83
CA HIS A 52 1.23 21.43 -0.14
C HIS A 52 1.80 21.53 -1.56
N SER A 53 3.01 22.05 -1.73
CA SER A 53 3.66 22.18 -3.05
C SER A 53 4.05 20.86 -3.70
N GLU A 54 4.14 19.79 -2.90
CA GLU A 54 4.48 18.44 -3.36
C GLU A 54 3.22 17.60 -3.62
N MET A 55 2.04 18.11 -3.27
CA MET A 55 0.76 17.44 -3.48
C MET A 55 0.31 17.60 -4.94
N ILE A 56 1.03 16.90 -5.82
CA ILE A 56 0.84 16.88 -7.27
C ILE A 56 0.44 15.48 -7.73
N GLY A 57 -0.22 15.42 -8.87
CA GLY A 57 -0.61 14.17 -9.51
C GLY A 57 -0.62 14.31 -11.03
N LYS A 58 -1.10 13.27 -11.70
CA LYS A 58 -1.33 13.28 -13.14
C LYS A 58 -2.73 12.80 -13.48
N VAL A 59 -3.34 13.43 -14.47
CA VAL A 59 -4.46 12.87 -15.22
C VAL A 59 -3.92 12.32 -16.53
N ARG A 60 -3.96 11.00 -16.69
CA ARG A 60 -3.59 10.32 -17.92
C ARG A 60 -4.85 10.05 -18.73
N VAL A 61 -4.95 10.69 -19.89
CA VAL A 61 -6.02 10.47 -20.85
C VAL A 61 -5.52 9.44 -21.85
N LEU A 62 -6.27 8.36 -22.00
CA LEU A 62 -5.96 7.25 -22.91
C LEU A 62 -7.02 7.17 -24.00
N GLU A 63 -6.66 6.56 -25.13
CA GLU A 63 -7.66 6.07 -26.07
C GLU A 63 -8.59 5.06 -25.37
N PRO A 64 -9.89 4.99 -25.74
CA PRO A 64 -10.86 4.12 -25.06
C PRO A 64 -10.43 2.65 -24.97
N GLU A 65 -9.84 2.11 -26.03
CA GLU A 65 -9.34 0.74 -26.10
C GLU A 65 -8.19 0.49 -25.12
N HIS A 66 -7.25 1.43 -25.03
CA HIS A 66 -6.15 1.37 -24.08
C HIS A 66 -6.61 1.55 -22.64
N TYR A 67 -7.62 2.39 -22.40
CA TYR A 67 -8.23 2.52 -21.08
C TYR A 67 -8.92 1.23 -20.65
N ALA A 68 -9.68 0.58 -21.55
CA ALA A 68 -10.30 -0.71 -21.28
C ALA A 68 -9.25 -1.78 -20.96
N ALA A 69 -8.19 -1.89 -21.76
CA ALA A 69 -7.10 -2.84 -21.50
C ALA A 69 -6.36 -2.54 -20.18
N TRP A 70 -6.18 -1.26 -19.85
CA TRP A 70 -5.62 -0.84 -18.56
C TRP A 70 -6.54 -1.22 -17.39
N LEU A 71 -7.86 -1.06 -17.55
CA LEU A 71 -8.84 -1.43 -16.53
C LEU A 71 -8.80 -2.95 -16.27
N ASP A 72 -8.79 -3.75 -17.33
CA ASP A 72 -8.72 -5.21 -17.25
C ASP A 72 -7.40 -5.69 -16.64
N SER A 73 -6.26 -5.14 -17.08
CA SER A 73 -4.96 -5.51 -16.53
C SER A 73 -4.79 -5.08 -15.07
N ASN A 74 -5.39 -3.96 -14.63
CA ASN A 74 -5.38 -3.56 -13.23
C ASN A 74 -6.32 -4.39 -12.35
N ALA A 75 -7.44 -4.86 -12.91
CA ALA A 75 -8.33 -5.81 -12.24
C ALA A 75 -7.67 -7.19 -12.13
N ASN A 76 -6.85 -7.56 -13.12
CA ASN A 76 -6.21 -8.87 -13.22
C ASN A 76 -4.75 -8.89 -12.76
N GLU A 77 -4.26 -7.81 -12.14
CA GLU A 77 -2.86 -7.70 -11.71
C GLU A 77 -2.50 -8.82 -10.70
N GLY A 78 -1.56 -9.68 -11.08
CA GLY A 78 -1.16 -10.83 -10.27
C GLY A 78 -2.17 -11.97 -10.23
N GLN A 79 -3.10 -12.05 -11.20
CA GLN A 79 -3.99 -13.21 -11.38
C GLN A 79 -3.31 -14.43 -11.97
N ASP A 80 -2.33 -14.22 -12.84
CA ASP A 80 -1.63 -15.31 -13.54
C ASP A 80 -0.55 -16.00 -12.69
N LEU A 81 -0.25 -15.46 -11.50
CA LEU A 81 0.76 -16.00 -10.59
C LEU A 81 0.10 -16.64 -9.37
N PRO A 82 0.65 -17.75 -8.85
CA PRO A 82 0.28 -18.24 -7.53
C PRO A 82 0.43 -17.14 -6.47
N PRO A 83 -0.47 -17.04 -5.47
CA PRO A 83 -0.45 -15.93 -4.50
C PRO A 83 0.89 -15.71 -3.81
N ALA A 84 1.57 -16.77 -3.38
CA ALA A 84 2.87 -16.66 -2.72
C ALA A 84 3.99 -16.16 -3.65
N GLU A 85 3.96 -16.52 -4.94
CA GLU A 85 4.91 -16.02 -5.92
C GLU A 85 4.66 -14.54 -6.25
N TYR A 86 3.38 -14.15 -6.38
CA TYR A 86 3.03 -12.74 -6.52
C TYR A 86 3.44 -11.93 -5.29
N GLY A 87 3.22 -12.47 -4.08
CA GLY A 87 3.68 -11.89 -2.82
C GLY A 87 5.19 -11.70 -2.76
N ARG A 88 5.98 -12.68 -3.20
CA ARG A 88 7.45 -12.57 -3.29
C ARG A 88 7.88 -11.41 -4.20
N LYS A 89 7.20 -11.23 -5.34
CA LYS A 89 7.45 -10.11 -6.26
C LYS A 89 7.07 -8.76 -5.62
N LEU A 90 5.95 -8.70 -4.89
CA LEU A 90 5.52 -7.51 -4.18
C LEU A 90 6.48 -7.15 -3.03
N TYR A 91 6.96 -8.13 -2.29
CA TYR A 91 7.95 -7.94 -1.22
C TYR A 91 9.20 -7.19 -1.70
N ALA A 92 9.70 -7.54 -2.90
CA ALA A 92 10.81 -6.83 -3.52
C ALA A 92 10.39 -5.45 -4.09
N SER A 93 9.33 -5.42 -4.91
CA SER A 93 8.95 -4.21 -5.66
C SER A 93 8.30 -3.11 -4.82
N LYS A 94 7.74 -3.44 -3.65
CA LYS A 94 7.15 -2.49 -2.68
C LYS A 94 8.14 -2.09 -1.58
N GLY A 95 9.40 -2.53 -1.68
CA GLY A 95 10.49 -2.11 -0.78
C GLY A 95 10.45 -2.75 0.61
N CYS A 96 9.62 -3.78 0.84
CA CYS A 96 9.57 -4.48 2.12
C CYS A 96 10.94 -5.06 2.51
N VAL A 97 11.68 -5.58 1.51
CA VAL A 97 13.04 -6.13 1.62
C VAL A 97 14.07 -5.16 2.20
N THR A 98 13.83 -3.84 2.15
CA THR A 98 14.78 -2.86 2.66
C THR A 98 14.90 -2.90 4.18
N CYS A 99 13.81 -3.26 4.87
CA CYS A 99 13.71 -3.30 6.33
C CYS A 99 13.48 -4.71 6.89
N HIS A 100 12.63 -5.50 6.24
CA HIS A 100 12.31 -6.86 6.64
C HIS A 100 13.14 -7.85 5.83
N THR A 101 13.87 -8.73 6.50
CA THR A 101 14.65 -9.79 5.86
C THR A 101 13.84 -11.10 5.82
N ILE A 102 14.36 -12.09 5.10
CA ILE A 102 13.75 -13.43 4.99
C ILE A 102 14.74 -14.56 5.31
N ASP A 103 15.90 -14.21 5.86
CA ASP A 103 17.00 -15.14 6.21
C ASP A 103 17.19 -15.29 7.73
N GLY A 104 16.29 -14.70 8.52
CA GLY A 104 16.35 -14.68 9.98
C GLY A 104 17.17 -13.53 10.57
N THR A 105 17.88 -12.74 9.76
CA THR A 105 18.68 -11.61 10.27
C THR A 105 17.80 -10.43 10.66
N VAL A 106 17.96 -9.87 11.87
CA VAL A 106 17.23 -8.67 12.27
C VAL A 106 17.98 -7.43 11.77
N LYS A 107 17.27 -6.54 11.08
CA LYS A 107 17.80 -5.25 10.62
C LYS A 107 16.99 -4.10 11.22
N GLU A 108 16.32 -3.30 10.40
CA GLU A 108 15.48 -2.18 10.84
C GLU A 108 14.08 -2.65 11.31
N ALA A 109 13.71 -3.89 10.98
CA ALA A 109 12.44 -4.50 11.32
C ALA A 109 12.61 -6.02 11.56
N PRO A 110 11.60 -6.70 12.15
CA PRO A 110 11.65 -8.15 12.35
C PRO A 110 11.85 -8.90 11.04
N SER A 111 12.61 -10.00 11.08
CA SER A 111 12.68 -10.94 9.96
C SER A 111 11.34 -11.63 9.78
N PHE A 112 10.98 -11.96 8.53
CA PHE A 112 9.78 -12.72 8.21
C PHE A 112 9.99 -14.24 8.25
N LEU A 113 11.25 -14.71 8.28
CA LEU A 113 11.52 -16.14 8.42
C LEU A 113 10.94 -16.64 9.74
N GLY A 114 10.09 -17.66 9.68
CA GLY A 114 9.45 -18.26 10.86
C GLY A 114 8.34 -17.45 11.53
N LEU A 115 8.26 -16.14 11.28
CA LEU A 115 7.42 -15.24 12.07
C LEU A 115 5.91 -15.56 12.00
N PHE A 116 5.41 -16.05 10.86
CA PHE A 116 3.97 -16.31 10.71
C PHE A 116 3.52 -17.50 11.58
N GLY A 117 2.48 -17.26 12.39
CA GLY A 117 1.95 -18.20 13.38
C GLY A 117 2.62 -18.14 14.74
N GLU A 118 3.74 -17.41 14.88
CA GLU A 118 4.44 -17.25 16.15
C GLU A 118 3.79 -16.17 17.03
N THR A 119 4.05 -16.23 18.34
CA THR A 119 3.60 -15.20 19.28
C THR A 119 4.70 -14.20 19.54
N THR A 120 4.42 -12.92 19.27
CA THR A 120 5.36 -11.81 19.48
C THR A 120 4.95 -10.92 20.65
N LEU A 121 5.93 -10.26 21.27
CA LEU A 121 5.74 -9.26 22.32
C LEU A 121 5.66 -7.87 21.65
N LEU A 122 4.65 -7.09 22.01
CA LEU A 122 4.48 -5.72 21.54
C LEU A 122 5.13 -4.72 22.50
N SER A 123 5.40 -3.51 22.01
CA SER A 123 6.04 -2.43 22.78
C SER A 123 5.22 -1.96 23.98
N ASP A 124 3.92 -2.27 24.04
CA ASP A 124 3.03 -1.99 25.18
C ASP A 124 3.02 -3.13 26.23
N GLY A 125 3.82 -4.18 26.03
CA GLY A 125 3.92 -5.35 26.90
C GLY A 125 2.87 -6.44 26.63
N SER A 126 1.91 -6.20 25.74
CA SER A 126 0.95 -7.22 25.33
C SER A 126 1.57 -8.24 24.36
N ARG A 127 0.92 -9.40 24.22
CA ARG A 127 1.35 -10.46 23.30
C ARG A 127 0.28 -10.69 22.23
N VAL A 128 0.72 -10.93 21.01
CA VAL A 128 -0.17 -11.20 19.88
C VAL A 128 0.42 -12.31 19.01
N THR A 129 -0.45 -13.16 18.47
CA THR A 129 -0.08 -14.15 17.45
C THR A 129 0.02 -13.45 16.10
N VAL A 130 1.09 -13.71 15.36
CA VAL A 130 1.30 -13.18 14.00
C VAL A 130 0.44 -14.00 13.03
N ASP A 131 -0.85 -13.68 12.96
CA ASP A 131 -1.81 -14.27 12.03
C ASP A 131 -2.09 -13.36 10.82
N GLU A 132 -3.01 -13.75 9.93
CA GLU A 132 -3.33 -12.92 8.75
C GLU A 132 -3.84 -11.52 9.14
N ASN A 133 -4.62 -11.43 10.21
CA ASN A 133 -5.22 -10.16 10.64
C ASN A 133 -4.16 -9.22 11.19
N TYR A 134 -3.23 -9.75 12.00
CA TYR A 134 -2.09 -8.99 12.49
C TYR A 134 -1.23 -8.48 11.33
N VAL A 135 -0.85 -9.35 10.39
CA VAL A 135 -0.01 -8.93 9.25
C VAL A 135 -0.73 -7.88 8.40
N ARG A 136 -2.03 -8.07 8.11
CA ARG A 136 -2.84 -7.09 7.36
C ARG A 136 -2.90 -5.75 8.10
N GLU A 137 -3.15 -5.76 9.41
CA GLU A 137 -3.17 -4.56 10.24
C GLU A 137 -1.80 -3.88 10.29
N SER A 138 -0.70 -4.62 10.41
CA SER A 138 0.65 -4.05 10.36
C SER A 138 0.98 -3.41 9.01
N ILE A 139 0.46 -3.93 7.90
CA ILE A 139 0.66 -3.32 6.56
C ILE A 139 -0.16 -2.03 6.41
N LEU A 140 -1.42 -2.04 6.84
CA LEU A 140 -2.34 -0.93 6.61
C LEU A 140 -2.24 0.15 7.71
N ASN A 141 -2.02 -0.26 8.95
CA ASN A 141 -1.89 0.59 10.14
C ASN A 141 -0.68 0.18 11.01
N PRO A 142 0.56 0.38 10.51
CA PRO A 142 1.79 -0.13 11.14
C PRO A 142 2.07 0.38 12.56
N ARG A 143 1.46 1.50 12.96
CA ARG A 143 1.67 2.09 14.29
C ARG A 143 0.74 1.54 15.36
N ALA A 144 -0.26 0.74 14.98
CA ALA A 144 -1.22 0.18 15.93
C ALA A 144 -0.58 -0.86 16.87
N LYS A 145 0.28 -1.73 16.32
CA LYS A 145 0.89 -2.85 17.05
C LYS A 145 2.36 -2.98 16.67
N VAL A 146 3.21 -2.26 17.39
CA VAL A 146 4.66 -2.25 17.15
C VAL A 146 5.30 -3.37 17.96
N VAL A 147 6.11 -4.21 17.30
CA VAL A 147 6.87 -5.27 17.97
C VAL A 147 7.89 -4.66 18.92
N ASN A 148 8.00 -5.22 20.13
CA ASN A 148 8.94 -4.78 21.14
C ASN A 148 10.38 -4.78 20.60
N GLY A 149 11.11 -3.70 20.86
CA GLY A 149 12.49 -3.51 20.38
C GLY A 149 12.61 -2.84 19.02
N PHE A 150 11.52 -2.53 18.33
CA PHE A 150 11.53 -1.83 17.03
C PHE A 150 10.93 -0.43 17.11
N GLN A 151 11.43 0.47 16.25
CA GLN A 151 10.91 1.82 16.12
C GLN A 151 9.70 1.87 15.16
N PRO A 152 8.71 2.76 15.37
CA PRO A 152 7.52 2.88 14.52
C PRO A 152 7.80 3.62 13.19
N ILE A 153 8.76 3.10 12.43
CA ILE A 153 9.26 3.68 11.17
C ILE A 153 8.60 3.09 9.91
N MET A 154 7.87 1.96 10.04
CA MET A 154 7.20 1.34 8.92
C MET A 154 6.12 2.30 8.33
N PRO A 155 6.17 2.63 7.03
CA PRO A 155 5.17 3.47 6.40
C PRO A 155 3.84 2.73 6.26
N THR A 156 2.73 3.46 6.26
CA THR A 156 1.41 2.85 5.95
C THR A 156 1.30 2.54 4.46
N PHE A 157 0.69 1.41 4.13
CA PHE A 157 0.34 1.02 2.77
C PHE A 157 -1.17 1.13 2.50
N GLN A 158 -1.94 1.74 3.41
CA GLN A 158 -3.36 1.97 3.22
C GLN A 158 -3.61 2.85 2.00
N GLY A 159 -4.40 2.34 1.04
CA GLY A 159 -4.67 3.02 -0.24
C GLY A 159 -3.52 2.93 -1.26
N VAL A 160 -2.38 2.34 -0.89
CA VAL A 160 -1.24 2.07 -1.80
C VAL A 160 -1.30 0.63 -2.32
N LEU A 161 -1.64 -0.33 -1.44
CA LEU A 161 -1.83 -1.73 -1.81
C LEU A 161 -3.32 -2.06 -1.96
N LYS A 162 -3.63 -2.85 -2.99
CA LYS A 162 -4.95 -3.48 -3.19
C LYS A 162 -5.07 -4.70 -2.28
N ASP A 163 -6.31 -5.12 -1.95
CA ASP A 163 -6.55 -6.27 -1.06
C ASP A 163 -5.84 -7.55 -1.53
N ARG A 164 -5.94 -7.88 -2.83
CA ARG A 164 -5.23 -9.02 -3.42
C ARG A 164 -3.70 -8.96 -3.23
N GLN A 165 -3.12 -7.76 -3.25
CA GLN A 165 -1.68 -7.58 -3.04
C GLN A 165 -1.31 -7.86 -1.59
N VAL A 166 -2.15 -7.42 -0.64
CA VAL A 166 -1.98 -7.73 0.78
C VAL A 166 -2.10 -9.24 1.01
N ASP A 167 -3.12 -9.88 0.43
CA ASP A 167 -3.32 -11.32 0.55
C ASP A 167 -2.16 -12.13 -0.04
N ALA A 168 -1.63 -11.68 -1.19
CA ALA A 168 -0.46 -12.29 -1.80
C ALA A 168 0.79 -12.16 -0.92
N LEU A 169 1.03 -10.99 -0.31
CA LEU A 169 2.12 -10.79 0.66
C LEU A 169 1.97 -11.72 1.87
N ILE A 170 0.76 -11.84 2.43
CA ILE A 170 0.48 -12.75 3.55
C ILE A 170 0.75 -14.20 3.12
N ALA A 171 0.29 -14.61 1.93
CA ALA A 171 0.55 -15.95 1.40
C ALA A 171 2.05 -16.22 1.26
N PHE A 172 2.83 -15.24 0.81
CA PHE A 172 4.29 -15.36 0.76
C PHE A 172 4.90 -15.52 2.16
N LEU A 173 4.49 -14.72 3.14
CA LEU A 173 4.98 -14.83 4.52
C LEU A 173 4.74 -16.22 5.12
N LYS A 174 3.56 -16.81 4.88
CA LYS A 174 3.25 -18.19 5.31
C LYS A 174 4.25 -19.21 4.76
N THR A 175 4.64 -19.09 3.48
CA THR A 175 5.59 -20.03 2.88
C THR A 175 6.97 -19.98 3.55
N LEU A 176 7.38 -18.82 4.09
CA LEU A 176 8.66 -18.69 4.80
C LEU A 176 8.63 -19.45 6.14
N SER A 177 7.53 -19.37 6.88
CA SER A 177 7.36 -20.14 8.13
C SER A 177 7.22 -21.64 7.86
N GLU A 178 6.56 -22.05 6.77
CA GLU A 178 6.50 -23.45 6.39
C GLU A 178 7.88 -24.01 6.02
N GLN A 179 8.69 -23.24 5.28
CA GLN A 179 10.05 -23.62 4.91
C GLN A 179 10.96 -23.77 6.13
N GLU A 180 10.87 -22.85 7.09
CA GLU A 180 11.63 -22.94 8.34
C GLU A 180 11.25 -24.21 9.13
N LYS A 181 9.95 -24.45 9.35
CA LYS A 181 9.48 -25.65 10.07
C LYS A 181 9.93 -26.95 9.41
N GLN A 182 9.95 -26.99 8.07
CA GLN A 182 10.47 -28.15 7.33
C GLN A 182 11.99 -28.31 7.45
N ALA A 183 12.74 -27.21 7.56
CA ALA A 183 14.19 -27.25 7.76
C ALA A 183 14.55 -27.72 9.18
N GLU A 184 13.75 -27.37 10.19
CA GLU A 184 13.93 -27.83 11.56
C GLU A 184 13.65 -29.33 11.72
N GLN A 185 12.60 -29.86 11.07
CA GLN A 185 12.25 -31.29 11.12
C GLN A 185 13.27 -32.22 10.46
N LYS A 186 14.21 -31.68 9.67
CA LYS A 186 15.27 -32.44 8.98
C LYS A 186 16.61 -32.44 9.72
N LYS A 187 16.72 -31.72 10.84
CA LYS A 187 17.89 -31.71 11.73
C LYS A 187 17.73 -32.74 12.85
#